data_AF-X1A9M8-F1
#
_entry.id   AF-X1A9M8-F1
#
_cell.length_a   1.000
_cell.length_b   1.000
_cell.length_c   1.000
_cell.angle_alpha   90.00
_cell.angle_beta   90.00
_cell.angle_gamma   90.00
#
_symmetry.space_group_name_H-M   'P 1'
#
loop_
_entity.id
_entity.type
_entity.pdbx_description
1 polymer ?
#
loop_
_entity_poly.entity_id
_entity_poly.type
_entity_poly.pdbx_seq_one_letter_code
_entity_poly.pdbx_strand_id
1 'polypeptide(L)'
;SELYNHFKKVAESINIQMTLYNIPIFTGVNINPETVAKLSEIDNIVAIKEEAEINPKQMTEFINCTSDDFIIYCGDDSMILEAFVQGGAKRIGGIISGGSHIIGTRLRNMIKMFLGGKVKEAAEMQQNFLPLFRSWGQNGRFNRPMVSSPIIHHRIDIPKSPFTSYNRGKPGGRPGGIGSLI
;
A
#
# COMPACT_ATOMS: atom_id res chain seq x y z
N SER A 1 -14.07 7.65 -19.98
CA SER A 1 -13.91 6.19 -19.81
C SER A 1 -15.03 5.68 -18.92
N GLU A 2 -15.33 4.37 -18.95
CA GLU A 2 -16.33 3.77 -18.04
C GLU A 2 -15.97 4.02 -16.56
N LEU A 3 -14.67 3.95 -16.21
CA LEU A 3 -14.18 4.29 -14.87
C LEU A 3 -14.51 5.74 -14.48
N TYR A 4 -14.26 6.71 -15.37
CA TYR A 4 -14.61 8.11 -15.10
C TYR A 4 -16.11 8.26 -14.80
N ASN A 5 -16.97 7.72 -15.66
CA ASN A 5 -18.42 7.83 -15.50
C ASN A 5 -18.91 7.17 -14.21
N HIS A 6 -18.34 6.01 -13.86
CA HIS A 6 -18.65 5.30 -12.62
C HIS A 6 -18.33 6.14 -11.39
N PHE A 7 -17.08 6.59 -11.25
CA PHE A 7 -16.67 7.36 -10.07
C PHE A 7 -17.37 8.71 -9.99
N LYS A 8 -17.52 9.41 -11.12
CA LYS A 8 -18.26 10.67 -11.18
C LYS A 8 -19.69 10.51 -10.67
N LYS A 9 -20.42 9.49 -11.15
CA LYS A 9 -21.81 9.26 -10.75
C LYS A 9 -21.94 8.96 -9.25
N VAL A 10 -20.98 8.24 -8.67
CA VAL A 10 -20.94 7.99 -7.21
C VAL A 10 -20.66 9.29 -6.47
N ALA A 11 -19.65 10.04 -6.91
CA ALA A 11 -19.26 11.32 -6.32
C ALA A 11 -20.40 12.35 -6.32
N GLU A 12 -21.17 12.46 -7.40
CA GLU A 12 -22.34 13.36 -7.50
C GLU A 12 -23.53 12.92 -6.61
N SER A 13 -23.53 11.67 -6.14
CA SER A 13 -24.64 11.11 -5.34
C SER A 13 -24.45 11.20 -3.83
N ILE A 14 -23.26 11.62 -3.36
CA ILE A 14 -22.91 11.67 -1.93
C ILE A 14 -22.20 12.96 -1.55
N ASN A 15 -22.35 13.38 -0.29
CA ASN A 15 -21.74 14.60 0.24
C ASN A 15 -20.54 14.32 1.17
N ILE A 16 -19.84 13.21 0.98
CA ILE A 16 -18.64 12.84 1.75
C ILE A 16 -17.40 12.83 0.84
N GLN A 17 -16.23 13.04 1.44
CA GLN A 17 -14.96 12.93 0.74
C GLN A 17 -14.68 11.48 0.34
N MET A 18 -14.10 11.31 -0.85
CA MET A 18 -13.81 10.04 -1.49
C MET A 18 -12.33 9.92 -1.80
N THR A 19 -11.82 8.71 -1.64
CA THR A 19 -10.49 8.31 -2.09
C THR A 19 -10.65 7.24 -3.16
N LEU A 20 -10.09 7.48 -4.35
CA LEU A 20 -9.99 6.46 -5.39
C LEU A 20 -9.08 5.34 -4.90
N TYR A 21 -9.32 4.10 -5.34
CA TYR A 21 -8.45 2.98 -5.01
C TYR A 21 -8.08 2.21 -6.29
N ASN A 22 -6.82 2.32 -6.70
CA ASN A 22 -6.27 1.59 -7.83
C ASN A 22 -5.46 0.38 -7.33
N ILE A 23 -5.93 -0.84 -7.65
CA ILE A 23 -5.24 -2.09 -7.30
C ILE A 23 -5.41 -3.17 -8.38
N PRO A 24 -4.74 -3.02 -9.54
CA PRO A 24 -4.94 -3.86 -10.71
C PRO A 24 -4.71 -5.36 -10.47
N ILE A 25 -3.85 -5.73 -9.51
CA ILE A 25 -3.58 -7.13 -9.15
C ILE A 25 -4.84 -7.88 -8.66
N PHE A 26 -5.84 -7.18 -8.13
CA PHE A 26 -7.12 -7.76 -7.70
C PHE A 26 -8.29 -7.42 -8.62
N THR A 27 -8.27 -6.25 -9.28
CA THR A 27 -9.38 -5.82 -10.14
C THR A 27 -9.20 -6.21 -11.62
N GLY A 28 -7.97 -6.48 -12.05
CA GLY A 28 -7.61 -6.66 -13.47
C GLY A 28 -7.67 -5.37 -14.30
N VAL A 29 -7.95 -4.22 -13.68
CA VAL A 29 -8.17 -2.95 -14.37
C VAL A 29 -7.39 -1.84 -13.66
N ASN A 30 -6.63 -1.07 -14.44
CA ASN A 30 -5.87 0.08 -13.97
C ASN A 30 -6.62 1.40 -14.20
N ILE A 31 -6.66 2.27 -13.19
CA ILE A 31 -7.10 3.65 -13.36
C ILE A 31 -5.92 4.47 -13.89
N ASN A 32 -5.96 4.87 -15.15
CA ASN A 32 -4.85 5.58 -15.77
C ASN A 32 -4.73 7.06 -15.29
N PRO A 33 -3.54 7.69 -15.40
CA PRO A 33 -3.32 9.07 -14.97
C PRO A 33 -4.27 10.10 -15.59
N GLU A 34 -4.64 9.92 -16.85
CA GLU A 34 -5.60 10.82 -17.52
C GLU A 34 -7.00 10.75 -16.88
N THR A 35 -7.46 9.57 -16.48
CA THR A 35 -8.74 9.41 -15.77
C THR A 35 -8.65 10.01 -14.37
N VAL A 36 -7.54 9.79 -13.65
CA VAL A 36 -7.35 10.38 -12.32
C VAL A 36 -7.31 11.90 -12.38
N ALA A 37 -6.63 12.50 -13.36
CA ALA A 37 -6.61 13.95 -13.55
C ALA A 37 -8.04 14.52 -13.64
N LYS A 38 -8.87 13.97 -14.53
CA LYS A 38 -10.28 14.40 -14.69
C LYS A 38 -11.14 14.14 -13.45
N LEU A 39 -10.88 13.07 -12.71
CA LEU A 39 -11.61 12.77 -11.47
C LEU A 39 -11.17 13.67 -10.32
N SER A 40 -9.91 14.09 -10.28
CA SER A 40 -9.36 14.98 -9.24
C SER A 40 -9.92 16.41 -9.31
N GLU A 41 -10.53 16.78 -10.43
CA GLU A 41 -11.26 18.05 -10.59
C GLU A 41 -12.65 18.04 -9.92
N ILE A 42 -13.11 16.89 -9.41
CA ILE A 42 -14.39 16.77 -8.70
C ILE A 42 -14.16 17.00 -7.20
N ASP A 43 -14.81 18.02 -6.63
CA ASP A 43 -14.54 18.55 -5.27
C ASP A 43 -14.45 17.50 -4.15
N ASN A 44 -15.27 16.45 -4.18
CA ASN A 44 -15.28 15.43 -3.14
C ASN A 44 -14.38 14.22 -3.46
N ILE A 45 -13.66 14.18 -4.58
CA ILE A 45 -12.63 13.17 -4.85
C ILE A 45 -11.27 13.79 -4.50
N VAL A 46 -10.78 13.50 -3.29
CA VAL A 46 -9.66 14.24 -2.69
C VAL A 46 -8.34 13.48 -2.70
N ALA A 47 -8.36 12.20 -3.02
CA ALA A 47 -7.17 11.36 -2.99
C ALA A 47 -7.26 10.12 -3.88
N ILE A 48 -6.12 9.48 -4.09
CA ILE A 48 -6.01 8.12 -4.63
C ILE A 48 -5.08 7.26 -3.78
N LYS A 49 -5.44 5.99 -3.58
CA LYS A 49 -4.54 4.94 -3.10
C LYS A 49 -4.01 4.13 -4.29
N GLU A 50 -2.70 4.04 -4.41
CA GLU A 50 -2.01 3.40 -5.55
C GLU A 50 -1.18 2.17 -5.14
N GLU A 51 -1.32 1.07 -5.87
CA GLU A 51 -0.49 -0.14 -5.75
C GLU A 51 0.88 0.05 -6.43
N ALA A 52 1.77 0.77 -5.76
CA ALA A 52 2.97 1.35 -6.35
C ALA A 52 4.03 0.35 -6.89
N GLU A 53 4.11 -0.91 -6.41
CA GLU A 53 5.15 -1.85 -6.87
C GLU A 53 4.97 -2.27 -8.34
N ILE A 54 3.73 -2.38 -8.83
CA ILE A 54 3.45 -2.89 -10.18
C ILE A 54 4.00 -1.95 -11.26
N ASN A 55 3.78 -0.65 -11.08
CA ASN A 55 4.32 0.39 -11.94
C ASN A 55 4.73 1.62 -11.11
N PRO A 56 5.96 1.63 -10.57
CA PRO A 56 6.42 2.72 -9.69
C PRO A 56 6.36 4.10 -10.32
N LYS A 57 6.41 4.21 -11.66
CA LYS A 57 6.33 5.50 -12.37
C LYS A 57 4.93 6.12 -12.30
N GLN A 58 3.88 5.33 -12.09
CA GLN A 58 2.50 5.83 -12.08
C GLN A 58 2.22 6.77 -10.90
N MET A 59 2.90 6.55 -9.78
CA MET A 59 2.90 7.47 -8.65
C MET A 59 3.38 8.87 -9.08
N THR A 60 4.54 8.99 -9.74
CA THR A 60 5.00 10.25 -10.34
C THR A 60 4.04 10.80 -11.41
N GLU A 61 3.43 9.95 -12.24
CA GLU A 61 2.45 10.38 -13.24
C GLU A 61 1.22 11.05 -12.59
N PHE A 62 0.69 10.47 -11.51
CA PHE A 62 -0.39 11.08 -10.72
C PHE A 62 0.03 12.39 -10.06
N ILE A 63 1.26 12.45 -9.52
CA ILE A 63 1.81 13.68 -8.94
C ILE A 63 1.81 14.80 -9.97
N ASN A 64 2.24 14.50 -11.20
CA ASN A 64 2.37 15.48 -12.28
C ASN A 64 1.04 15.92 -12.89
N CYS A 65 0.01 15.06 -12.89
CA CYS A 65 -1.26 15.34 -13.57
C CYS A 65 -2.39 15.83 -12.63
N THR A 66 -2.17 15.86 -11.32
CA THR A 66 -3.16 16.32 -10.33
C THR A 66 -2.64 17.54 -9.56
N SER A 67 -3.56 18.33 -9.01
CA SER A 67 -3.22 19.52 -8.23
C SER A 67 -2.42 19.16 -6.96
N ASP A 68 -1.75 20.16 -6.38
CA ASP A 68 -0.95 19.96 -5.17
C ASP A 68 -1.77 19.59 -3.93
N ASP A 69 -3.07 19.89 -3.95
CA ASP A 69 -4.01 19.54 -2.88
C ASP A 69 -4.55 18.10 -3.01
N PHE A 70 -4.33 17.44 -4.16
CA PHE A 70 -4.75 16.05 -4.37
C PHE A 70 -3.71 15.09 -3.77
N ILE A 71 -4.16 14.29 -2.80
CA ILE A 71 -3.28 13.42 -2.00
C ILE A 71 -3.13 12.04 -2.63
N ILE A 72 -1.92 11.51 -2.62
CA ILE A 72 -1.64 10.16 -3.10
C ILE A 72 -1.16 9.31 -1.93
N TYR A 73 -1.86 8.20 -1.67
CA TYR A 73 -1.49 7.21 -0.67
C TYR A 73 -0.76 6.05 -1.33
N CYS A 74 0.36 5.65 -0.73
CA CYS A 74 0.98 4.38 -1.08
C CYS A 74 0.07 3.24 -0.59
N GLY A 75 -0.19 2.28 -1.47
CA GLY A 75 -0.91 1.05 -1.16
C GLY A 75 0.01 -0.14 -0.85
N ASP A 76 1.30 0.01 -1.14
CA ASP A 76 2.29 -1.06 -1.09
C ASP A 76 3.30 -0.86 0.06
N ASP A 77 3.35 -1.82 0.98
CA ASP A 77 4.22 -1.79 2.15
C ASP A 77 5.71 -1.73 1.81
N SER A 78 6.11 -2.25 0.65
CA SER A 78 7.50 -2.30 0.20
C SER A 78 7.99 -1.02 -0.48
N MET A 79 7.08 -0.11 -0.84
CA MET A 79 7.36 1.08 -1.65
C MET A 79 7.19 2.41 -0.87
N ILE A 80 7.15 2.35 0.46
CA ILE A 80 6.82 3.52 1.30
C ILE A 80 7.82 4.66 1.10
N LEU A 81 9.11 4.38 1.25
CA LEU A 81 10.14 5.43 1.15
C LEU A 81 10.25 5.96 -0.28
N GLU A 82 10.11 5.09 -1.28
CA GLU A 82 10.11 5.43 -2.70
C GLU A 82 8.96 6.38 -3.03
N ALA A 83 7.77 6.15 -2.50
CA ALA A 83 6.64 7.05 -2.67
C ALA A 83 6.98 8.45 -2.12
N PHE A 84 7.52 8.53 -0.90
CA PHE A 84 7.93 9.81 -0.31
C PHE A 84 9.05 10.51 -1.08
N VAL A 85 9.98 9.77 -1.71
CA VAL A 85 10.99 10.36 -2.62
C VAL A 85 10.32 10.98 -3.85
N GLN A 86 9.28 10.35 -4.40
CA GLN A 86 8.62 10.82 -5.62
C GLN A 86 7.77 12.07 -5.38
N GLY A 87 6.95 12.10 -4.32
CA GLY A 87 5.98 13.18 -4.09
C GLY A 87 6.26 14.08 -2.89
N GLY A 88 7.18 13.70 -2.02
CA GLY A 88 7.41 14.38 -0.74
C GLY A 88 6.22 14.30 0.22
N ALA A 89 6.40 14.81 1.45
CA ALA A 89 5.39 14.71 2.51
C ALA A 89 4.11 15.54 2.28
N LYS A 90 4.13 16.46 1.31
CA LYS A 90 2.95 17.26 0.95
C LYS A 90 2.00 16.51 0.04
N ARG A 91 2.53 15.77 -0.95
CA ARG A 91 1.71 15.01 -1.91
C ARG A 91 1.43 13.59 -1.43
N ILE A 92 2.36 13.00 -0.67
CA ILE A 92 2.21 11.64 -0.16
C ILE A 92 1.55 11.66 1.21
N GLY A 93 0.28 11.21 1.27
CA GLY A 93 -0.51 11.14 2.49
C GLY A 93 -0.04 10.06 3.48
N GLY A 94 0.92 9.23 3.07
CA GLY A 94 1.44 8.10 3.83
C GLY A 94 1.07 6.79 3.16
N ILE A 95 0.83 5.76 3.99
CA ILE A 95 0.52 4.41 3.52
C ILE A 95 -0.83 3.93 4.07
N ILE A 96 -1.64 3.32 3.20
CA ILE A 96 -2.83 2.56 3.60
C ILE A 96 -2.48 1.07 3.53
N SER A 97 -2.04 0.55 4.68
CA SER A 97 -1.28 -0.71 4.81
C SER A 97 -2.06 -1.81 5.54
N GLY A 98 -2.04 -3.02 4.98
CA GLY A 98 -2.43 -4.24 5.71
C GLY A 98 -1.39 -4.63 6.78
N GLY A 99 -0.10 -4.53 6.47
CA GLY A 99 1.00 -4.84 7.39
C GLY A 99 1.06 -3.99 8.65
N SER A 100 0.46 -2.79 8.61
CA SER A 100 0.39 -1.85 9.74
C SER A 100 -0.34 -2.42 10.96
N HIS A 101 -1.19 -3.43 10.79
CA HIS A 101 -1.85 -4.11 11.90
C HIS A 101 -0.86 -4.88 12.79
N ILE A 102 0.32 -5.22 12.25
CA ILE A 102 1.37 -5.95 12.97
C ILE A 102 2.52 -5.00 13.30
N ILE A 103 3.02 -4.25 12.32
CA ILE A 103 4.23 -3.44 12.46
C ILE A 103 3.99 -1.93 12.29
N GLY A 104 2.76 -1.45 12.47
CA GLY A 104 2.38 -0.06 12.23
C GLY A 104 3.22 0.97 12.98
N THR A 105 3.54 0.73 14.25
CA THR A 105 4.45 1.59 15.03
C THR A 105 5.84 1.67 14.41
N ARG A 106 6.34 0.55 13.88
CA ARG A 106 7.64 0.48 13.23
C ARG A 106 7.61 1.21 11.88
N LEU A 107 6.58 1.01 11.06
CA LEU A 107 6.38 1.75 9.80
C LEU A 107 6.30 3.27 10.03
N ARG A 108 5.54 3.70 11.04
CA ARG A 108 5.45 5.13 11.41
C ARG A 108 6.81 5.69 11.82
N ASN A 109 7.60 4.95 12.60
CA ASN A 109 8.95 5.37 12.97
C ASN A 109 9.88 5.49 11.76
N MET A 110 9.81 4.53 10.83
CA MET A 110 10.59 4.57 9.58
C MET A 110 10.26 5.83 8.77
N ILE A 111 8.98 6.14 8.59
CA ILE A 111 8.53 7.36 7.89
C ILE A 111 9.03 8.61 8.61
N LYS A 112 8.90 8.68 9.94
CA LYS A 112 9.39 9.82 10.73
C LYS A 112 10.90 10.02 10.59
N MET A 113 11.67 8.93 10.60
CA MET A 113 13.12 8.99 10.42
C MET A 113 13.48 9.54 9.04
N PHE A 114 12.83 9.04 8.00
CA PHE A 114 13.02 9.50 6.63
C PHE A 114 12.71 11.00 6.50
N LEU A 115 11.53 11.43 6.97
CA LEU A 115 11.12 12.84 6.94
C LEU A 115 11.97 13.75 7.84
N GLY A 116 12.62 13.19 8.87
CA GLY A 116 13.58 13.88 9.72
C GLY A 116 15.01 13.92 9.17
N GLY A 117 15.25 13.49 7.92
CA GLY A 117 16.56 13.50 7.28
C GLY A 117 17.47 12.31 7.61
N LYS A 118 17.00 11.35 8.41
CA LYS A 118 17.72 10.10 8.73
C LYS A 118 17.51 9.06 7.64
N VAL A 119 17.90 9.42 6.42
CA VAL A 119 17.61 8.66 5.19
C VAL A 119 18.26 7.28 5.24
N LYS A 120 19.51 7.19 5.70
CA LYS A 120 20.26 5.93 5.76
C LYS A 120 19.59 4.94 6.71
N GLU A 121 19.25 5.37 7.91
CA GLU A 121 18.64 4.51 8.93
C GLU A 121 17.22 4.10 8.54
N ALA A 122 16.46 4.99 7.89
CA ALA A 122 15.16 4.63 7.32
C ALA A 122 15.30 3.58 6.21
N ALA A 123 16.28 3.74 5.31
CA ALA A 123 16.54 2.77 4.25
C ALA A 123 16.96 1.39 4.79
N GLU A 124 17.83 1.35 5.81
CA GLU A 124 18.20 0.11 6.51
C GLU A 124 16.96 -0.57 7.13
N MET A 125 16.06 0.22 7.74
CA MET A 125 14.82 -0.29 8.30
C MET A 125 13.88 -0.87 7.22
N GLN A 126 13.73 -0.21 6.07
CA GLN A 126 12.93 -0.74 4.95
C GLN A 126 13.53 -2.03 4.39
N GLN A 127 14.85 -2.09 4.21
CA GLN A 127 15.54 -3.31 3.76
C GLN A 127 15.29 -4.50 4.71
N ASN A 128 15.29 -4.24 6.03
CA ASN A 128 14.99 -5.24 7.04
C ASN A 128 13.52 -5.71 7.01
N PHE A 129 12.58 -4.87 6.55
CA PHE A 129 11.17 -5.27 6.39
C PHE A 129 10.87 -5.99 5.08
N LEU A 130 11.68 -5.83 4.05
CA LEU A 130 11.42 -6.46 2.75
C LEU A 130 11.17 -7.98 2.82
N PRO A 131 11.92 -8.79 3.60
CA PRO A 131 11.62 -10.21 3.76
C PRO A 131 10.23 -10.46 4.36
N LEU A 132 9.79 -9.61 5.31
CA LEU A 132 8.46 -9.70 5.93
C LEU A 132 7.36 -9.36 4.93
N PHE A 133 7.52 -8.27 4.17
CA PHE A 133 6.56 -7.87 3.12
C PHE A 133 6.43 -8.93 2.04
N ARG A 134 7.55 -9.50 1.56
CA ARG A 134 7.53 -10.63 0.62
C ARG A 134 6.86 -11.87 1.18
N SER A 135 6.91 -12.04 2.51
CA SER A 135 6.20 -13.12 3.18
C SER A 135 4.68 -12.91 3.15
N TRP A 136 4.21 -11.66 3.15
CA TRP A 136 2.79 -11.29 3.06
C TRP A 136 2.30 -11.13 1.62
N GLY A 137 3.22 -10.85 0.69
CA GLY A 137 2.98 -10.72 -0.73
C GLY A 137 2.42 -12.00 -1.35
N GLN A 138 1.66 -11.82 -2.43
CA GLN A 138 0.90 -12.91 -3.02
C GLN A 138 1.48 -13.40 -4.36
N ASN A 139 2.24 -14.50 -4.28
CA ASN A 139 2.18 -15.65 -5.20
C ASN A 139 1.60 -16.85 -4.44
N GLY A 140 0.33 -16.72 -4.03
CA GLY A 140 -0.41 -17.78 -3.33
C GLY A 140 -1.61 -17.33 -2.50
N ARG A 141 -1.81 -16.02 -2.41
CA ARG A 141 -3.06 -15.32 -2.10
C ARG A 141 -3.74 -15.44 -0.73
N PHE A 142 -3.18 -14.84 0.33
CA PHE A 142 -3.95 -14.35 1.49
C PHE A 142 -3.39 -13.05 2.10
N ASN A 143 -4.26 -12.15 2.55
CA ASN A 143 -3.92 -10.99 3.40
C ASN A 143 -3.48 -11.51 4.78
N ARG A 144 -2.25 -12.03 4.83
CA ARG A 144 -1.66 -12.76 5.97
C ARG A 144 -1.65 -12.02 7.32
N PRO A 145 -1.63 -10.67 7.39
CA PRO A 145 -1.53 -9.98 8.68
C PRO A 145 -2.68 -10.27 9.64
N MET A 146 -3.91 -10.49 9.11
CA MET A 146 -5.07 -10.69 9.98
C MET A 146 -5.11 -12.09 10.60
N VAL A 147 -4.68 -13.12 9.86
CA VAL A 147 -4.88 -14.51 10.29
C VAL A 147 -3.80 -14.97 11.29
N SER A 148 -2.68 -14.24 11.42
CA SER A 148 -1.61 -14.54 12.40
C SER A 148 -1.60 -13.62 13.63
N SER A 149 -2.52 -12.66 13.73
CA SER A 149 -2.55 -11.73 14.86
C SER A 149 -3.33 -12.32 16.04
N PRO A 150 -2.74 -12.40 17.26
CA PRO A 150 -3.46 -12.84 18.46
C PRO A 150 -4.61 -11.90 18.87
N ILE A 151 -4.79 -10.78 18.15
CA ILE A 151 -5.82 -9.78 18.41
C ILE A 151 -7.22 -10.27 17.97
N ILE A 152 -7.30 -11.13 16.95
CA ILE A 152 -8.60 -11.58 16.42
C ILE A 152 -9.11 -12.77 17.23
N HIS A 153 -10.05 -12.49 18.15
CA HIS A 153 -10.72 -13.49 18.99
C HIS A 153 -11.91 -14.19 18.30
N HIS A 154 -12.10 -13.99 17.00
CA HIS A 154 -13.24 -14.54 16.24
C HIS A 154 -12.77 -15.42 15.09
N ARG A 155 -13.49 -16.53 14.85
CA ARG A 155 -13.29 -17.35 13.65
C ARG A 155 -13.66 -16.47 12.45
N ILE A 156 -12.68 -16.19 11.60
CA ILE A 156 -12.90 -15.61 10.28
C ILE A 156 -13.56 -16.72 9.45
N ASP A 157 -14.79 -16.50 8.99
CA ASP A 157 -15.45 -17.44 8.07
C ASP A 157 -14.59 -17.62 6.81
N ILE A 158 -14.49 -18.87 6.34
CA ILE A 158 -13.57 -19.26 5.28
C ILE A 158 -14.14 -18.82 3.93
N PRO A 159 -13.45 -17.90 3.21
CA PRO A 159 -13.25 -18.15 1.79
C PRO A 159 -11.76 -18.18 1.43
N LYS A 160 -11.39 -19.32 0.83
CA LYS A 160 -10.13 -19.77 0.22
C LYS A 160 -9.13 -20.48 1.17
N SER A 161 -8.46 -21.48 0.58
CA SER A 161 -7.67 -22.61 1.14
C SER A 161 -6.85 -22.37 2.41
N PRO A 162 -6.65 -23.40 3.27
CA PRO A 162 -5.83 -23.31 4.47
C PRO A 162 -4.41 -22.83 4.19
N PHE A 163 -3.80 -22.22 5.22
CA PHE A 163 -2.37 -21.92 5.30
C PHE A 163 -1.55 -23.10 4.77
N THR A 164 -0.98 -22.98 3.57
CA THR A 164 0.10 -23.89 3.19
C THR A 164 1.29 -23.52 4.05
N SER A 165 1.76 -24.49 4.84
CA SER A 165 2.98 -24.36 5.62
C SER A 165 4.08 -23.87 4.71
N TYR A 166 4.64 -22.69 5.02
CA TYR A 166 5.87 -22.22 4.41
C TYR A 166 6.88 -23.38 4.44
N ASN A 167 7.40 -23.68 3.26
CA ASN A 167 8.23 -24.84 2.95
C ASN A 167 9.40 -24.95 3.95
N ARG A 168 9.25 -25.79 5.00
CA ARG A 168 10.36 -26.25 5.84
C ARG A 168 11.17 -27.24 5.01
N GLY A 169 12.00 -26.76 4.09
CA GLY A 169 12.77 -27.69 3.27
C GLY A 169 13.41 -27.08 2.03
N LYS A 170 14.46 -26.28 2.22
CA LYS A 170 15.65 -26.43 1.36
C LYS A 170 16.85 -26.64 2.29
N PRO A 171 17.58 -27.75 2.18
CA PRO A 171 18.79 -27.95 2.96
C PRO A 171 19.85 -26.97 2.45
N GLY A 172 20.25 -26.00 3.28
CA GLY A 172 21.39 -25.12 3.00
C GLY A 172 21.21 -23.61 3.23
N GLY A 173 20.01 -23.12 3.54
CA GLY A 173 19.78 -21.70 3.87
C GLY A 173 19.92 -21.43 5.38
N ARG A 174 20.80 -20.50 5.78
CA ARG A 174 20.89 -20.06 7.19
C ARG A 174 19.52 -19.59 7.70
N PRO A 175 19.13 -19.92 8.95
CA PRO A 175 17.88 -19.44 9.53
C PRO A 175 18.00 -17.94 9.82
N GLY A 176 17.45 -17.11 8.93
CA GLY A 176 17.15 -15.71 9.26
C GLY A 176 15.91 -15.69 10.14
N GLY A 177 16.10 -15.45 11.44
CA GLY A 177 15.01 -15.41 12.41
C GLY A 177 14.00 -14.31 12.10
N ILE A 178 12.76 -14.70 11.78
CA ILE A 178 11.61 -13.77 11.72
C ILE A 178 11.22 -13.30 13.12
N GLY A 179 11.63 -14.02 14.17
CA GLY A 179 11.27 -13.74 15.57
C GLY A 179 11.80 -12.41 16.14
N SER A 180 12.73 -11.72 15.46
CA SER A 180 13.20 -10.39 15.87
C SER A 180 12.53 -9.22 15.10
N LEU A 181 11.69 -9.54 14.10
CA LEU A 181 11.04 -8.56 13.23
C LEU A 181 9.60 -8.23 13.63
N ILE A 182 9.01 -9.03 14.52
CA ILE A 182 7.67 -8.82 15.09
C ILE A 182 7.84 -8.17 16.46
#